data_AF-A0A931JXD7-F1
#
_entry.id   AF-A0A931JXD7-F1
#
_cell.length_a   1.000
_cell.length_b   1.000
_cell.length_c   1.000
_cell.angle_alpha   90.00
_cell.angle_beta   90.00
_cell.angle_gamma   90.00
#
_symmetry.space_group_name_H-M   'P 1'
#
loop_
_entity.id
_entity.type
_entity.pdbx_description
1 polymer ?
#
loop_
_entity_poly.entity_id
_entity_poly.type
_entity_poly.pdbx_seq_one_letter_code
_entity_poly.pdbx_strand_id
1 'polypeptide(L)'
;MRTLSLALIGMVAGPNAAAQILPAKVPGKQPEVVWAASIPAFGAGGMARFEAMTTDELIAQLPPATQEWRTEPETGWWKETPVAAEFQRRLNAGKLTNEQIGAALKACGMLRSTPYAFEGEDYHVWLRVPYWLENTEVTAQARLEHALLASAWSAGPIVIDGTGLPFQEESETFQKIGVIPPETTHIVFDVTVTPMKASQPLWKGEITLPVQVVKRTSPQPTDSPELRQAIANLQRGSLGIVGSPDSPFGLMSGLVERPLRSPLDNCYARRAVNLLKDGKVVQTFFLRDPSEISRNDVNWQNPLDERYFSDLASRKNLERYAVRVRGLPPAGFPRWPRTQYWNGEITMPITEVLDPATPAKE
;
A
#
# COMPACT_ATOMS: atom_id res chain seq x y z
N MET A 1 0.91 -42.21 -47.67
CA MET A 1 2.38 -42.25 -47.78
C MET A 1 2.81 -41.42 -48.97
N ARG A 2 3.35 -40.22 -48.74
CA ARG A 2 4.13 -39.44 -49.72
C ARG A 2 5.25 -38.74 -48.95
N THR A 3 6.44 -38.84 -49.52
CA THR A 3 7.74 -38.48 -48.98
C THR A 3 8.28 -37.25 -49.71
N LEU A 4 9.11 -36.46 -49.00
CA LEU A 4 10.09 -35.46 -49.47
C LEU A 4 9.51 -34.16 -50.09
N SER A 5 10.06 -32.97 -49.82
CA SER A 5 11.48 -32.63 -49.84
C SER A 5 11.90 -31.53 -48.86
N LEU A 6 13.10 -31.70 -48.30
CA LEU A 6 13.95 -30.62 -47.79
C LEU A 6 14.35 -29.70 -48.94
N ALA A 7 14.36 -28.39 -48.68
CA ALA A 7 15.25 -27.45 -49.36
C ALA A 7 15.98 -26.65 -48.27
N LEU A 8 17.24 -27.01 -48.08
CA LEU A 8 18.24 -26.32 -47.29
C LEU A 8 18.98 -25.38 -48.24
N ILE A 9 18.88 -24.07 -48.06
CA ILE A 9 19.87 -23.11 -48.56
C ILE A 9 20.29 -22.27 -47.37
N GLY A 10 21.51 -22.48 -46.92
CA GLY A 10 22.20 -21.56 -46.04
C GLY A 10 22.96 -20.51 -46.85
N MET A 11 23.12 -19.32 -46.29
CA MET A 11 24.44 -18.69 -46.13
C MET A 11 24.34 -17.49 -45.17
N VAL A 12 25.49 -17.27 -44.53
CA VAL A 12 25.77 -16.53 -43.30
C VAL A 12 26.23 -15.09 -43.61
N ALA A 13 26.12 -14.22 -42.59
CA ALA A 13 26.81 -12.94 -42.32
C ALA A 13 25.82 -11.75 -42.32
N GLY A 14 25.73 -10.89 -41.30
CA GLY A 14 26.53 -10.64 -40.11
C GLY A 14 25.85 -9.54 -39.26
N PRO A 15 26.48 -9.07 -38.17
CA PRO A 15 25.85 -8.30 -37.10
C PRO A 15 25.77 -6.80 -37.39
N ASN A 16 24.97 -6.08 -36.61
CA ASN A 16 24.72 -4.63 -36.59
C ASN A 16 23.42 -4.16 -37.27
N ALA A 17 22.32 -4.27 -36.52
CA ALA A 17 21.32 -3.21 -36.52
C ALA A 17 20.98 -2.92 -35.06
N ALA A 18 21.69 -1.95 -34.48
CA ALA A 18 21.26 -1.27 -33.28
C ALA A 18 19.92 -0.60 -33.60
N ALA A 19 18.81 -1.27 -33.30
CA ALA A 19 17.51 -0.64 -33.29
C ALA A 19 17.53 0.36 -32.13
N GLN A 20 17.76 1.64 -32.45
CA GLN A 20 17.48 2.75 -31.56
C GLN A 20 16.00 2.70 -31.21
N ILE A 21 15.69 2.13 -30.05
CA ILE A 21 14.39 2.32 -29.41
C ILE A 21 14.39 3.76 -28.92
N LEU A 22 13.85 4.66 -29.73
CA LEU A 22 13.53 6.01 -29.29
C LEU A 22 12.46 5.90 -28.20
N PRO A 23 12.67 6.45 -26.99
CA PRO A 23 11.62 6.49 -25.99
C PRO A 23 10.46 7.34 -26.52
N ALA A 24 9.27 6.78 -26.49
CA ALA A 24 8.05 7.53 -26.75
C ALA A 24 7.98 8.70 -25.76
N LYS A 25 7.99 9.93 -26.30
CA LYS A 25 7.71 11.15 -25.55
C LYS A 25 6.30 11.01 -24.96
N VAL A 26 6.20 10.88 -23.64
CA VAL A 26 4.95 11.10 -22.90
C VAL A 26 4.78 12.62 -22.77
N PRO A 27 3.77 13.25 -23.41
CA PRO A 27 3.50 14.66 -23.19
C PRO A 27 2.54 14.82 -22.02
N GLY A 28 2.98 15.54 -21.00
CA GLY A 28 2.14 15.97 -19.89
C GLY A 28 2.97 16.14 -18.63
N LYS A 29 3.27 17.39 -18.27
CA LYS A 29 3.74 17.69 -16.91
C LYS A 29 2.68 17.15 -15.94
N GLN A 30 3.02 16.11 -15.18
CA GLN A 30 2.28 15.81 -13.96
C GLN A 30 2.31 17.06 -13.07
N PRO A 31 1.19 17.46 -12.45
CA PRO A 31 1.21 18.58 -11.52
C PRO A 31 2.24 18.29 -10.42
N GLU A 32 3.07 19.29 -10.10
CA GLU A 32 3.96 19.26 -8.93
C GLU A 32 3.10 19.13 -7.68
N VAL A 33 2.96 17.89 -7.18
CA VAL A 33 2.38 17.63 -5.87
C VAL A 33 3.52 17.77 -4.87
N VAL A 34 3.47 18.81 -4.05
CA VAL A 34 4.39 19.01 -2.94
C VAL A 34 4.19 17.87 -1.95
N TRP A 35 5.19 16.99 -1.87
CA TRP A 35 5.20 15.85 -0.95
C TRP A 35 5.33 16.36 0.49
N ALA A 36 4.24 16.34 1.25
CA ALA A 36 4.32 16.42 2.69
C ALA A 36 4.93 15.11 3.22
N ALA A 37 6.26 15.01 3.13
CA ALA A 37 7.02 14.14 4.00
C ALA A 37 6.65 14.52 5.43
N SER A 38 6.45 13.51 6.29
CA SER A 38 5.93 13.60 7.66
C SER A 38 4.45 14.02 7.77
N ILE A 39 3.62 13.08 8.19
CA ILE A 39 2.40 13.41 8.94
C ILE A 39 2.90 14.16 10.18
N PRO A 40 2.55 15.45 10.39
CA PRO A 40 2.98 16.18 11.57
C PRO A 40 2.48 15.45 12.81
N ALA A 41 3.33 15.33 13.84
CA ALA A 41 2.85 15.03 15.17
C ALA A 41 1.84 16.13 15.57
N PHE A 42 0.54 15.82 15.48
CA PHE A 42 -0.50 16.79 15.79
C PHE A 42 -0.53 17.05 17.29
N GLY A 43 0.06 18.17 17.71
CA GLY A 43 -0.03 18.69 19.08
C GLY A 43 -1.46 19.05 19.49
N ALA A 44 -1.63 19.36 20.77
CA ALA A 44 -2.88 19.46 21.54
C ALA A 44 -3.98 20.46 21.05
N GLY A 45 -3.90 21.03 19.85
CA GLY A 45 -4.96 21.86 19.24
C GLY A 45 -6.06 21.07 18.51
N GLY A 46 -6.31 19.82 18.93
CA GLY A 46 -6.67 18.69 18.06
C GLY A 46 -8.07 18.58 17.47
N MET A 47 -9.05 19.45 17.77
CA MET A 47 -10.40 19.37 17.17
C MET A 47 -10.92 20.72 16.66
N ALA A 48 -10.77 21.80 17.44
CA ALA A 48 -11.19 23.15 17.06
C ALA A 48 -10.57 23.63 15.73
N ARG A 49 -9.37 23.15 15.40
CA ARG A 49 -8.72 23.42 14.11
C ARG A 49 -9.48 22.81 12.92
N PHE A 50 -10.08 21.63 13.08
CA PHE A 50 -10.76 20.92 12.00
C PHE A 50 -12.21 21.38 11.81
N GLU A 51 -12.86 21.79 12.90
CA GLU A 51 -14.20 22.42 12.84
C GLU A 51 -14.20 23.69 11.97
N ALA A 52 -13.10 24.45 12.02
CA ALA A 52 -12.92 25.68 11.23
C ALA A 52 -12.55 25.44 9.76
N MET A 53 -12.20 24.21 9.36
CA MET A 53 -11.84 23.90 7.97
C MET A 53 -13.07 23.82 7.07
N THR A 54 -12.90 24.22 5.81
CA THR A 54 -13.86 23.93 4.75
C THR A 54 -13.94 22.42 4.49
N THR A 55 -15.04 21.96 3.89
CA THR A 55 -15.19 20.53 3.58
C THR A 55 -14.12 20.05 2.59
N ASP A 56 -13.73 20.88 1.62
CA ASP A 56 -12.70 20.52 0.63
C ASP A 56 -11.31 20.39 1.28
N GLU A 57 -10.99 21.26 2.24
CA GLU A 57 -9.76 21.15 3.04
C GLU A 57 -9.73 19.89 3.90
N LEU A 58 -10.89 19.49 4.46
CA LEU A 58 -11.01 18.21 5.17
C LEU A 58 -10.79 17.03 4.22
N ILE A 59 -11.43 17.03 3.05
CA ILE A 59 -11.29 15.97 2.04
C ILE A 59 -9.82 15.83 1.59
N ALA A 60 -9.13 16.95 1.36
CA ALA A 60 -7.73 16.96 0.98
C ALA A 60 -6.79 16.39 2.07
N GLN A 61 -7.23 16.41 3.33
CA GLN A 61 -6.50 15.90 4.50
C GLN A 61 -7.02 14.55 5.00
N LEU A 62 -8.07 13.99 4.38
CA LEU A 62 -8.58 12.68 4.79
C LEU A 62 -7.45 11.65 4.66
N PRO A 63 -7.15 10.92 5.74
CA PRO A 63 -6.18 9.85 5.65
C PRO A 63 -6.72 8.75 4.72
N PRO A 64 -5.82 7.88 4.24
CA PRO A 64 -6.21 6.58 3.70
C PRO A 64 -7.23 5.89 4.60
N ALA A 65 -8.23 5.19 4.04
CA ALA A 65 -9.19 4.42 4.83
C ALA A 65 -8.52 3.37 5.75
N THR A 66 -7.31 2.92 5.39
CA THR A 66 -6.48 2.02 6.22
C THR A 66 -5.87 2.69 7.45
N GLN A 67 -5.79 4.03 7.48
CA GLN A 67 -5.05 4.84 8.45
C GLN A 67 -5.96 5.81 9.22
N GLU A 68 -7.27 5.60 9.19
CA GLU A 68 -8.25 6.41 9.94
C GLU A 68 -8.17 6.18 11.46
N TRP A 69 -7.41 5.17 11.91
CA TRP A 69 -7.20 4.82 13.31
C TRP A 69 -5.72 4.77 13.65
N ARG A 70 -5.38 5.23 14.86
CA ARG A 70 -4.04 5.13 15.42
C ARG A 70 -4.09 4.66 16.87
N THR A 71 -3.08 3.93 17.30
CA THR A 71 -2.88 3.66 18.73
C THR A 71 -2.48 4.95 19.43
N GLU A 72 -3.19 5.32 20.49
CA GLU A 72 -2.77 6.38 21.39
C GLU A 72 -1.60 5.90 22.25
N PRO A 73 -0.45 6.61 22.25
CA PRO A 73 0.70 6.20 23.04
C PRO A 73 0.43 6.10 24.55
N GLU A 74 -0.45 6.95 25.07
CA GLU A 74 -0.73 7.05 26.51
C GLU A 74 -1.65 5.94 27.01
N THR A 75 -2.64 5.56 26.19
CA THR A 75 -3.72 4.68 26.62
C THR A 75 -3.60 3.28 25.99
N GLY A 76 -2.83 3.15 24.91
CA GLY A 76 -2.75 1.93 24.09
C GLY A 76 -4.05 1.63 23.31
N TRP A 77 -5.06 2.49 23.43
CA TRP A 77 -6.34 2.33 22.75
C TRP A 77 -6.30 2.94 21.35
N TRP A 78 -7.13 2.39 20.46
CA TRP A 78 -7.32 2.93 19.13
C TRP A 78 -8.14 4.21 19.21
N LYS A 79 -7.65 5.28 18.58
CA LYS A 79 -8.36 6.55 18.42
C LYS A 79 -8.47 6.89 16.95
N GLU A 80 -9.66 7.34 16.55
CA GLU A 80 -9.90 7.88 15.22
C GLU A 80 -9.05 9.13 14.99
N THR A 81 -8.63 9.35 13.74
CA THR A 81 -8.03 10.63 13.36
C THR A 81 -9.06 11.76 13.49
N PRO A 82 -8.67 12.94 14.02
CA PRO A 82 -9.59 14.07 14.14
C PRO A 82 -10.27 14.52 12.83
N VAL A 83 -9.58 14.36 11.69
CA VAL A 83 -10.11 14.70 10.37
C VAL A 83 -11.27 13.76 10.00
N ALA A 84 -11.09 12.45 10.16
CA ALA A 84 -12.13 11.47 9.89
C ALA A 84 -13.34 11.67 10.84
N ALA A 85 -13.08 11.94 12.13
CA ALA A 85 -14.11 12.17 13.13
C ALA A 85 -14.97 13.40 12.79
N GLU A 86 -14.32 14.50 12.40
CA GLU A 86 -15.01 15.71 11.97
C GLU A 86 -15.80 15.50 10.67
N PHE A 87 -15.25 14.74 9.73
CA PHE A 87 -15.95 14.39 8.48
C PHE A 87 -17.19 13.54 8.75
N GLN A 88 -17.08 12.51 9.61
CA GLN A 88 -18.21 11.68 10.06
C GLN A 88 -19.29 12.52 10.74
N ARG A 89 -18.89 13.48 11.59
CA ARG A 89 -19.82 14.39 12.25
C ARG A 89 -20.60 15.24 11.24
N ARG A 90 -19.94 15.76 10.18
CA ARG A 90 -20.62 16.52 9.12
C ARG A 90 -21.56 15.63 8.29
N LEU A 91 -21.15 14.40 8.01
CA LEU A 91 -21.98 13.40 7.33
C LEU A 91 -23.27 13.14 8.12
N ASN A 92 -23.14 12.80 9.41
CA ASN A 92 -24.25 12.50 10.31
C ASN A 92 -25.19 13.69 10.51
N ALA A 93 -24.67 14.92 10.39
CA ALA A 93 -25.45 16.14 10.44
C ALA A 93 -26.12 16.51 9.11
N GLY A 94 -25.96 15.71 8.05
CA GLY A 94 -26.52 15.98 6.71
C GLY A 94 -25.91 17.22 6.03
N LYS A 95 -24.67 17.58 6.38
CA LYS A 95 -24.00 18.80 5.88
C LYS A 95 -23.10 18.58 4.67
N LEU A 96 -23.05 17.36 4.14
CA LEU A 96 -22.23 16.99 2.99
C LEU A 96 -23.10 16.83 1.75
N THR A 97 -22.62 17.32 0.61
CA THR A 97 -23.25 17.05 -0.69
C THR A 97 -22.83 15.70 -1.25
N ASN A 98 -23.57 15.19 -2.23
CA ASN A 98 -23.21 13.95 -2.92
C ASN A 98 -21.84 14.04 -3.60
N GLU A 99 -21.48 15.20 -4.14
CA GLU A 99 -20.17 15.45 -4.76
C GLU A 99 -19.05 15.38 -3.71
N GLN A 100 -19.27 15.93 -2.52
CA GLN A 100 -18.30 15.89 -1.42
C GLN A 100 -18.10 14.48 -0.88
N ILE A 101 -19.17 13.70 -0.74
CA ILE A 101 -19.08 12.28 -0.36
C ILE A 101 -18.30 11.51 -1.42
N GLY A 102 -18.61 11.70 -2.70
CA GLY A 102 -17.90 11.05 -3.80
C GLY A 102 -16.41 11.44 -3.88
N ALA A 103 -16.07 12.71 -3.63
CA ALA A 103 -14.69 13.19 -3.57
C ALA A 103 -13.94 12.59 -2.38
N ALA A 104 -14.57 12.50 -1.20
CA ALA A 104 -13.99 11.88 0.00
C ALA A 104 -13.69 10.39 -0.22
N LEU A 105 -14.63 9.64 -0.79
CA LEU A 105 -14.45 8.22 -1.13
C LEU A 105 -13.25 7.96 -2.06
N LYS A 106 -13.05 8.84 -3.05
CA LYS A 106 -11.90 8.81 -3.96
C LYS A 106 -10.61 9.24 -3.26
N ALA A 107 -10.69 10.24 -2.39
CA ALA A 107 -9.53 10.77 -1.66
C ALA A 107 -8.96 9.75 -0.67
N CYS A 108 -9.79 9.14 0.17
CA CYS A 108 -9.38 8.14 1.15
C CYS A 108 -9.00 6.78 0.53
N GLY A 109 -9.26 6.61 -0.77
CA GLY A 109 -8.93 5.38 -1.49
C GLY A 109 -9.78 4.19 -1.01
N MET A 110 -11.09 4.40 -0.85
CA MET A 110 -12.02 3.31 -0.52
C MET A 110 -11.87 2.16 -1.51
N LEU A 111 -11.83 2.46 -2.80
CA LEU A 111 -11.54 1.51 -3.88
C LEU A 111 -10.17 1.80 -4.49
N ARG A 112 -9.32 0.77 -4.62
CA ARG A 112 -7.95 0.87 -5.14
C ARG A 112 -7.57 -0.32 -5.99
N SER A 113 -6.59 -0.14 -6.86
CA SER A 113 -6.02 -1.18 -7.69
C SER A 113 -4.59 -0.83 -8.10
N THR A 114 -3.87 -1.79 -8.68
CA THR A 114 -2.67 -1.46 -9.45
C THR A 114 -3.05 -0.69 -10.71
N PRO A 115 -2.24 0.28 -11.15
CA PRO A 115 -2.39 0.85 -12.48
C PRO A 115 -1.99 -0.14 -13.58
N TYR A 116 -1.55 -1.35 -13.24
CA TYR A 116 -1.09 -2.38 -14.18
C TYR A 116 -1.92 -3.65 -14.06
N ALA A 117 -2.18 -4.30 -15.19
CA ALA A 117 -2.67 -5.68 -15.27
C ALA A 117 -1.74 -6.47 -16.18
N PHE A 118 -1.47 -7.74 -15.87
CA PHE A 118 -0.76 -8.59 -16.81
C PHE A 118 -1.76 -9.24 -17.77
N GLU A 119 -1.42 -9.22 -19.05
CA GLU A 119 -2.22 -9.85 -20.10
C GLU A 119 -2.49 -11.33 -19.76
N GLY A 120 -3.77 -11.72 -19.77
CA GLY A 120 -4.21 -13.08 -19.47
C GLY A 120 -4.30 -13.41 -17.98
N GLU A 121 -3.99 -12.47 -17.08
CA GLU A 121 -4.13 -12.64 -15.63
C GLU A 121 -5.33 -11.85 -15.11
N ASP A 122 -5.86 -12.28 -13.97
CA ASP A 122 -6.97 -11.59 -13.37
C ASP A 122 -6.54 -10.24 -12.83
N TYR A 123 -7.34 -9.22 -13.12
CA TYR A 123 -7.23 -7.95 -12.43
C TYR A 123 -7.84 -8.07 -11.03
N HIS A 124 -7.21 -7.38 -10.09
CA HIS A 124 -7.61 -7.39 -8.71
C HIS A 124 -7.85 -5.97 -8.23
N VAL A 125 -8.86 -5.83 -7.40
CA VAL A 125 -9.16 -4.58 -6.73
C VAL A 125 -9.27 -4.81 -5.25
N TRP A 126 -9.15 -3.69 -4.56
CA TRP A 126 -9.13 -3.63 -3.14
C TRP A 126 -10.21 -2.64 -2.73
N LEU A 127 -11.11 -3.09 -1.87
CA LEU A 127 -12.19 -2.27 -1.34
C LEU A 127 -12.11 -2.28 0.18
N ARG A 128 -12.06 -1.11 0.81
CA ARG A 128 -12.26 -0.97 2.26
C ARG A 128 -13.18 0.16 2.59
N VAL A 129 -14.20 -0.15 3.38
CA VAL A 129 -15.14 0.84 3.89
C VAL A 129 -14.38 1.72 4.90
N PRO A 130 -14.30 3.05 4.67
CA PRO A 130 -13.73 3.94 5.67
C PRO A 130 -14.60 3.96 6.91
N TYR A 131 -13.99 4.15 8.08
CA TYR A 131 -14.66 4.16 9.37
C TYR A 131 -15.71 5.27 9.48
N TRP A 132 -15.51 6.43 8.86
CA TRP A 132 -16.56 7.46 8.85
C TRP A 132 -17.84 7.03 8.10
N LEU A 133 -17.83 5.88 7.40
CA LEU A 133 -18.99 5.17 6.85
C LEU A 133 -19.41 3.94 7.69
N GLU A 134 -19.10 3.92 8.99
CA GLU A 134 -19.56 2.87 9.88
C GLU A 134 -21.08 2.64 9.77
N ASN A 135 -21.51 1.37 9.87
CA ASN A 135 -22.90 0.93 9.75
C ASN A 135 -23.50 1.17 8.35
N THR A 136 -22.66 1.14 7.31
CA THR A 136 -23.11 1.13 5.91
C THR A 136 -22.71 -0.16 5.21
N GLU A 137 -23.53 -0.63 4.29
CA GLU A 137 -23.16 -1.61 3.27
C GLU A 137 -22.63 -0.85 2.05
N VAL A 138 -21.50 -1.29 1.53
CA VAL A 138 -20.93 -0.77 0.27
C VAL A 138 -20.97 -1.87 -0.78
N THR A 139 -21.70 -1.60 -1.85
CA THR A 139 -21.73 -2.45 -3.04
C THR A 139 -20.98 -1.75 -4.18
N ALA A 140 -20.04 -2.43 -4.82
CA ALA A 140 -19.31 -1.97 -5.99
C ALA A 140 -19.42 -2.97 -7.14
N GLN A 141 -19.93 -2.52 -8.29
CA GLN A 141 -20.06 -3.33 -9.50
C GLN A 141 -19.07 -2.84 -10.55
N ALA A 142 -18.13 -3.70 -10.96
CA ALA A 142 -17.18 -3.34 -12.01
C ALA A 142 -17.82 -3.48 -13.40
N ARG A 143 -17.49 -2.56 -14.30
CA ARG A 143 -17.84 -2.60 -15.73
C ARG A 143 -16.72 -1.98 -16.58
N LEU A 144 -16.61 -2.44 -17.82
CA LEU A 144 -15.77 -1.78 -18.83
C LEU A 144 -16.58 -0.67 -19.50
N GLU A 145 -15.90 0.43 -19.79
CA GLU A 145 -16.52 1.60 -20.44
C GLU A 145 -16.88 1.29 -21.91
N HIS A 146 -16.09 0.44 -22.57
CA HIS A 146 -16.26 0.11 -23.98
C HIS A 146 -17.30 -1.01 -24.17
N ALA A 147 -18.44 -0.68 -24.78
CA ALA A 147 -19.59 -1.59 -24.92
C ALA A 147 -19.27 -2.94 -25.60
N LEU A 148 -18.36 -2.96 -26.58
CA LEU A 148 -17.94 -4.21 -27.24
C LEU A 148 -17.19 -5.14 -26.28
N LEU A 149 -16.43 -4.59 -25.33
CA LEU A 149 -15.68 -5.35 -24.32
C LEU A 149 -16.56 -5.77 -23.16
N ALA A 150 -17.54 -4.93 -22.80
CA ALA A 150 -18.47 -5.19 -21.71
C ALA A 150 -19.37 -6.41 -21.96
N SER A 151 -19.67 -6.74 -23.23
CA SER A 151 -20.50 -7.91 -23.57
C SER A 151 -19.86 -9.26 -23.23
N ALA A 152 -18.52 -9.30 -23.08
CA ALA A 152 -17.74 -10.51 -22.83
C ALA A 152 -17.13 -10.58 -21.42
N TRP A 153 -17.34 -9.56 -20.59
CA TRP A 153 -16.71 -9.45 -19.28
C TRP A 153 -17.73 -8.98 -18.22
N SER A 154 -17.99 -9.84 -17.25
CA SER A 154 -18.80 -9.53 -16.08
C SER A 154 -18.05 -9.92 -14.81
N ALA A 155 -17.71 -8.94 -13.98
CA ALA A 155 -17.34 -9.19 -12.60
C ALA A 155 -18.62 -9.32 -11.77
N GLY A 156 -18.64 -10.19 -10.75
CA GLY A 156 -19.71 -10.16 -9.75
C GLY A 156 -19.64 -8.87 -8.91
N PRO A 157 -20.74 -8.46 -8.26
CA PRO A 157 -20.71 -7.32 -7.34
C PRO A 157 -19.81 -7.66 -6.15
N ILE A 158 -19.01 -6.67 -5.74
CA ILE A 158 -18.28 -6.71 -4.48
C ILE A 158 -19.18 -6.07 -3.43
N VAL A 159 -19.49 -6.81 -2.37
CA VAL A 159 -20.29 -6.32 -1.25
C VAL A 159 -19.43 -6.40 0.02
N ILE A 160 -19.33 -5.29 0.75
CA ILE A 160 -18.67 -5.23 2.06
C ILE A 160 -19.57 -4.50 3.03
N ASP A 161 -19.71 -5.10 4.21
CA ASP A 161 -20.38 -4.51 5.34
C ASP A 161 -19.41 -3.68 6.17
N GLY A 162 -19.74 -2.41 6.38
CA GLY A 162 -19.06 -1.50 7.30
C GLY A 162 -19.45 -1.73 8.76
N THR A 163 -19.58 -2.99 9.20
CA THR A 163 -19.78 -3.30 10.63
C THR A 163 -18.48 -2.94 11.36
N GLY A 164 -18.47 -1.77 12.01
CA GLY A 164 -17.30 -1.14 12.62
C GLY A 164 -16.76 -1.83 13.87
N LEU A 165 -16.38 -3.10 13.79
CA LEU A 165 -15.54 -3.66 14.83
C LEU A 165 -14.12 -3.08 14.67
N PRO A 166 -13.56 -2.43 15.70
CA PRO A 166 -12.20 -1.84 15.65
C PRO A 166 -11.10 -2.90 15.44
N PHE A 167 -11.45 -4.18 15.45
CA PHE A 167 -10.54 -5.32 15.38
C PHE A 167 -10.62 -6.14 14.09
N GLN A 168 -11.33 -5.70 13.05
CA GLN A 168 -11.44 -6.55 11.86
C GLN A 168 -10.72 -6.04 10.61
N GLU A 169 -9.76 -6.88 10.25
CA GLU A 169 -9.19 -7.16 8.94
C GLU A 169 -10.25 -7.52 7.88
N GLU A 170 -11.51 -7.70 8.28
CA GLU A 170 -12.65 -8.01 7.42
C GLU A 170 -13.22 -6.79 6.67
N SER A 171 -12.81 -5.58 7.06
CA SER A 171 -13.24 -4.34 6.38
C SER A 171 -12.54 -4.13 5.03
N GLU A 172 -11.56 -4.96 4.69
CA GLU A 172 -10.75 -4.90 3.48
C GLU A 172 -10.93 -6.19 2.69
N THR A 173 -11.53 -6.10 1.50
CA THR A 173 -11.60 -7.25 0.60
C THR A 173 -10.71 -7.06 -0.60
N PHE A 174 -9.85 -8.05 -0.82
CA PHE A 174 -9.09 -8.22 -2.04
C PHE A 174 -9.91 -9.10 -2.99
N GLN A 175 -10.41 -8.51 -4.07
CA GLN A 175 -11.35 -9.16 -4.96
C GLN A 175 -10.76 -9.31 -6.35
N LYS A 176 -10.82 -10.54 -6.84
CA LYS A 176 -10.58 -10.88 -8.24
C LYS A 176 -11.78 -10.42 -9.05
N ILE A 177 -11.57 -9.51 -10.00
CA ILE A 177 -12.64 -9.06 -10.89
C ILE A 177 -12.62 -9.76 -12.26
N GLY A 178 -11.49 -10.41 -12.61
CA GLY A 178 -11.33 -11.22 -13.81
C GLY A 178 -10.30 -10.66 -14.79
N VAL A 179 -10.02 -11.43 -15.85
CA VAL A 179 -9.09 -11.03 -16.91
C VAL A 179 -9.67 -9.87 -17.71
N ILE A 180 -8.95 -8.76 -17.79
CA ILE A 180 -9.36 -7.58 -18.56
C ILE A 180 -8.75 -7.59 -19.98
N PRO A 181 -9.48 -7.12 -21.00
CA PRO A 181 -8.96 -7.06 -22.37
C PRO A 181 -7.74 -6.13 -22.50
N PRO A 182 -6.73 -6.46 -23.34
CA PRO A 182 -5.50 -5.69 -23.49
C PRO A 182 -5.64 -4.19 -23.81
N GLU A 183 -6.70 -3.83 -24.52
CA GLU A 183 -7.04 -2.46 -24.94
C GLU A 183 -7.71 -1.62 -23.83
N THR A 184 -7.99 -2.23 -22.67
CA THR A 184 -8.63 -1.56 -21.54
C THR A 184 -7.68 -0.54 -20.92
N THR A 185 -8.15 0.71 -20.81
CA THR A 185 -7.41 1.82 -20.16
C THR A 185 -8.04 2.25 -18.83
N HIS A 186 -9.32 1.93 -18.62
CA HIS A 186 -10.07 2.29 -17.43
C HIS A 186 -11.08 1.19 -17.08
N ILE A 187 -11.33 1.05 -15.78
CA ILE A 187 -12.42 0.23 -15.26
C ILE A 187 -13.30 1.15 -14.42
N VAL A 188 -14.61 1.12 -14.69
CA VAL A 188 -15.59 1.92 -13.95
C VAL A 188 -16.26 1.04 -12.91
N PHE A 189 -16.38 1.55 -11.70
CA PHE A 189 -17.10 0.92 -10.61
C PHE A 189 -18.33 1.75 -10.28
N ASP A 190 -19.50 1.14 -10.48
CA ASP A 190 -20.75 1.70 -10.00
C ASP A 190 -20.87 1.34 -8.52
N VAL A 191 -20.80 2.35 -7.66
CA VAL A 191 -20.72 2.18 -6.21
C VAL A 191 -21.98 2.72 -5.55
N THR A 192 -22.52 1.94 -4.61
CA THR A 192 -23.66 2.30 -3.78
C THR A 192 -23.27 2.13 -2.32
N VAL A 193 -23.53 3.17 -1.52
CA VAL A 193 -23.33 3.17 -0.07
C VAL A 193 -24.71 3.28 0.58
N THR A 194 -25.10 2.26 1.34
CA THR A 194 -26.43 2.16 1.94
C THR A 194 -26.28 2.00 3.45
N PRO A 195 -26.84 2.89 4.28
CA PRO A 195 -26.88 2.65 5.73
C PRO A 195 -27.63 1.36 6.02
N MET A 196 -27.08 0.48 6.87
CA MET A 196 -27.64 -0.86 7.14
C MET A 196 -29.08 -0.84 7.68
N LYS A 197 -29.49 0.28 8.31
CA LYS A 197 -30.83 0.49 8.86
C LYS A 197 -31.75 1.32 7.96
N ALA A 198 -31.30 1.67 6.75
CA ALA A 198 -32.05 2.50 5.82
C ALA A 198 -32.30 1.74 4.50
N SER A 199 -33.44 2.02 3.88
CA SER A 199 -33.80 1.44 2.58
C SER A 199 -33.31 2.27 1.39
N GLN A 200 -32.77 3.47 1.62
CA GLN A 200 -32.28 4.36 0.59
C GLN A 200 -30.75 4.52 0.69
N PRO A 201 -30.05 4.59 -0.46
CA PRO A 201 -28.61 4.80 -0.47
C PRO A 201 -28.28 6.20 0.06
N LEU A 202 -27.27 6.27 0.91
CA LEU A 202 -26.63 7.51 1.33
C LEU A 202 -25.91 8.16 0.14
N TRP A 203 -25.31 7.35 -0.72
CA TRP A 203 -24.64 7.80 -1.91
C TRP A 203 -24.65 6.73 -3.00
N LYS A 204 -24.76 7.18 -4.25
CA LYS A 204 -24.59 6.34 -5.43
C LYS A 204 -23.81 7.12 -6.48
N GLY A 205 -22.76 6.54 -7.03
CA GLY A 205 -21.94 7.19 -8.03
C GLY A 205 -20.84 6.30 -8.58
N GLU A 206 -19.92 6.91 -9.32
CA GLU A 206 -18.90 6.19 -10.08
C GLU A 206 -17.48 6.49 -9.58
N ILE A 207 -16.69 5.43 -9.49
CA ILE A 207 -15.24 5.48 -9.29
C ILE A 207 -14.55 4.83 -10.48
N THR A 208 -13.74 5.59 -11.19
CA THR A 208 -12.96 5.11 -12.34
C THR A 208 -11.51 4.90 -11.92
N LEU A 209 -10.99 3.71 -12.15
CA LEU A 209 -9.59 3.36 -11.91
C LEU A 209 -8.84 3.24 -13.24
N PRO A 210 -7.69 3.92 -13.40
CA PRO A 210 -6.87 3.73 -14.59
C PRO A 210 -6.21 2.35 -14.55
N VAL A 211 -6.05 1.74 -15.72
CA VAL A 211 -5.34 0.47 -15.87
C VAL A 211 -4.55 0.46 -17.17
N GLN A 212 -3.37 -0.13 -17.12
CA GLN A 212 -2.54 -0.41 -18.27
C GLN A 212 -2.31 -1.92 -18.33
N VAL A 213 -2.87 -2.57 -19.33
CA VAL A 213 -2.58 -3.98 -19.59
C VAL A 213 -1.20 -4.08 -20.24
N VAL A 214 -0.31 -4.85 -19.63
CA VAL A 214 1.05 -5.04 -20.10
C VAL A 214 1.32 -6.52 -20.33
N LYS A 215 2.18 -6.80 -21.32
CA LYS A 215 2.70 -8.15 -21.48
C LYS A 215 3.45 -8.55 -20.23
N ARG A 216 3.26 -9.80 -19.82
CA ARG A 216 3.96 -10.36 -18.68
C ARG A 216 5.46 -10.27 -18.90
N THR A 217 6.11 -9.51 -18.04
CA THR A 217 7.56 -9.30 -18.05
C THR A 217 8.06 -9.34 -16.62
N SER A 218 9.28 -9.83 -16.42
CA SER A 218 9.92 -9.76 -15.11
C SER A 218 10.03 -8.28 -14.70
N PRO A 219 9.62 -7.90 -13.48
CA PRO A 219 9.76 -6.54 -13.00
C PRO A 219 11.21 -6.08 -13.11
N GLN A 220 11.43 -4.85 -13.57
CA GLN A 220 12.78 -4.32 -13.78
C GLN A 220 13.34 -3.73 -12.49
N PRO A 221 14.65 -3.90 -12.22
CA PRO A 221 15.28 -3.27 -11.07
C PRO A 221 15.24 -1.74 -11.21
N THR A 222 14.96 -1.05 -10.11
CA THR A 222 15.02 0.41 -10.02
C THR A 222 15.55 0.88 -8.67
N ASP A 223 16.28 1.99 -8.68
CA ASP A 223 16.81 2.61 -7.48
C ASP A 223 16.92 4.13 -7.70
N SER A 224 15.96 4.88 -7.16
CA SER A 224 15.91 6.34 -7.24
C SER A 224 16.04 6.97 -5.85
N PRO A 225 16.48 8.24 -5.73
CA PRO A 225 16.52 8.94 -4.46
C PRO A 225 15.16 8.96 -3.74
N GLU A 226 14.07 9.13 -4.48
CA GLU A 226 12.69 9.17 -3.95
C GLU A 226 12.29 7.80 -3.41
N LEU A 227 12.63 6.71 -4.11
CA LEU A 227 12.41 5.35 -3.64
C LEU A 227 13.23 5.05 -2.38
N ARG A 228 14.51 5.43 -2.34
CA ARG A 228 15.35 5.26 -1.15
C ARG A 228 14.77 6.02 0.05
N GLN A 229 14.28 7.24 -0.17
CA GLN A 229 13.64 8.03 0.88
C GLN A 229 12.33 7.40 1.36
N ALA A 230 11.50 6.88 0.44
CA ALA A 230 10.29 6.17 0.79
C ALA A 230 10.60 4.92 1.63
N ILE A 231 11.57 4.11 1.22
CA ILE A 231 12.02 2.91 1.97
C ILE A 231 12.61 3.29 3.34
N ALA A 232 13.38 4.38 3.43
CA ALA A 232 13.89 4.86 4.71
C ALA A 232 12.74 5.24 5.65
N ASN A 233 11.76 6.01 5.15
CA ASN A 233 10.58 6.40 5.91
C ASN A 233 9.75 5.20 6.37
N LEU A 234 9.63 4.16 5.52
CA LEU A 234 8.99 2.90 5.88
C LEU A 234 9.70 2.21 7.05
N GLN A 235 11.02 2.26 7.12
CA GLN A 235 11.78 1.56 8.15
C GLN A 235 11.84 2.34 9.47
N ARG A 236 11.66 3.67 9.46
CA ARG A 236 11.69 4.49 10.68
C ARG A 236 10.55 4.13 11.63
N GLY A 237 10.90 3.91 12.89
CA GLY A 237 9.95 3.47 13.93
C GLY A 237 9.30 2.11 13.68
N SER A 238 9.82 1.32 12.73
CA SER A 238 9.23 0.01 12.39
C SER A 238 9.82 -1.15 13.20
N LEU A 239 10.89 -0.95 13.98
CA LEU A 239 11.47 -2.02 14.79
C LEU A 239 11.08 -1.86 16.26
N GLY A 240 10.36 -2.84 16.79
CA GLY A 240 10.09 -3.00 18.22
C GLY A 240 11.00 -4.06 18.84
N ILE A 241 11.29 -3.89 20.13
CA ILE A 241 11.98 -4.89 20.95
C ILE A 241 10.93 -5.55 21.84
N VAL A 242 10.71 -6.85 21.66
CA VAL A 242 9.72 -7.60 22.44
C VAL A 242 10.44 -8.64 23.29
N GLY A 243 10.13 -8.67 24.58
CA GLY A 243 10.59 -9.72 25.48
C GLY A 243 9.45 -10.19 26.37
N SER A 244 9.11 -11.46 26.29
CA SER A 244 8.16 -12.09 27.21
C SER A 244 8.86 -13.17 28.03
N PRO A 245 8.35 -13.55 29.21
CA PRO A 245 8.89 -14.67 29.99
C PRO A 245 8.89 -16.00 29.21
N ASP A 246 7.95 -16.17 28.27
CA ASP A 246 7.66 -17.44 27.61
C ASP A 246 8.10 -17.51 26.13
N SER A 247 8.62 -16.42 25.57
CA SER A 247 9.09 -16.34 24.17
C SER A 247 10.43 -15.62 24.08
N PRO A 248 11.39 -16.16 23.31
CA PRO A 248 12.69 -15.54 23.17
C PRO A 248 12.58 -14.10 22.68
N PHE A 249 13.49 -13.30 23.20
CA PHE A 249 13.66 -11.89 22.90
C PHE A 249 13.76 -11.64 21.39
N GLY A 250 12.83 -10.86 20.83
CA GLY A 250 12.67 -10.68 19.40
C GLY A 250 12.73 -9.22 18.96
N LEU A 251 13.34 -9.00 17.79
CA LEU A 251 13.08 -7.79 17.02
C LEU A 251 11.82 -8.00 16.20
N MET A 252 10.79 -7.23 16.50
CA MET A 252 9.57 -7.22 15.73
C MET A 252 9.70 -6.11 14.68
N SER A 253 9.64 -6.45 13.40
CA SER A 253 9.28 -5.44 12.41
C SER A 253 7.77 -5.23 12.54
N GLY A 254 7.38 -4.10 13.14
CA GLY A 254 6.02 -3.61 13.11
C GLY A 254 5.52 -3.46 11.67
N LEU A 255 4.20 -3.45 11.55
CA LEU A 255 3.50 -3.19 10.30
C LEU A 255 4.04 -1.90 9.70
N VAL A 256 4.75 -2.05 8.58
CA VAL A 256 5.00 -0.92 7.72
C VAL A 256 3.74 -0.78 6.87
N GLU A 257 2.76 -0.05 7.39
CA GLU A 257 1.54 0.23 6.65
C GLU A 257 1.86 0.96 5.35
N ARG A 258 1.24 0.51 4.26
CA ARG A 258 1.46 1.09 2.93
C ARG A 258 1.17 2.60 2.95
N PRO A 259 2.12 3.48 2.63
CA PRO A 259 1.79 4.87 2.35
C PRO A 259 0.97 4.92 1.08
N LEU A 260 -0.22 5.51 1.14
CA LEU A 260 -0.96 5.84 -0.08
C LEU A 260 -0.22 6.91 -0.86
N ARG A 261 -0.17 6.76 -2.20
CA ARG A 261 0.40 7.73 -3.12
C ARG A 261 1.89 7.91 -2.85
N SER A 262 2.64 6.84 -3.03
CA SER A 262 4.09 6.78 -2.82
C SER A 262 4.77 6.27 -4.09
N PRO A 263 6.07 6.56 -4.31
CA PRO A 263 6.88 5.84 -5.31
C PRO A 263 6.75 4.31 -5.23
N LEU A 264 6.35 3.76 -4.07
CA LEU A 264 6.11 2.34 -3.82
C LEU A 264 4.79 1.80 -4.41
N ASP A 265 3.91 2.64 -4.94
CA ASP A 265 2.70 2.17 -5.63
C ASP A 265 3.07 1.44 -6.93
N ASN A 266 4.14 1.90 -7.60
CA ASN A 266 4.61 1.37 -8.88
C ASN A 266 5.83 0.43 -8.73
N CYS A 267 6.38 0.29 -7.53
CA CYS A 267 7.62 -0.45 -7.30
C CYS A 267 7.48 -1.49 -6.18
N TYR A 268 7.86 -2.74 -6.45
CA TYR A 268 7.97 -3.77 -5.41
C TYR A 268 9.11 -3.44 -4.45
N ALA A 269 8.81 -3.51 -3.16
CA ALA A 269 9.71 -3.23 -2.07
C ALA A 269 9.83 -4.43 -1.14
N ARG A 270 10.18 -5.61 -1.67
CA ARG A 270 10.65 -6.73 -0.85
C ARG A 270 12.05 -6.41 -0.34
N ARG A 271 12.34 -6.69 0.93
CA ARG A 271 13.58 -6.20 1.59
C ARG A 271 14.27 -7.30 2.41
N ALA A 272 15.60 -7.33 2.34
CA ALA A 272 16.43 -7.93 3.37
C ALA A 272 16.85 -6.81 4.33
N VAL A 273 16.61 -7.00 5.62
CA VAL A 273 17.01 -6.06 6.65
C VAL A 273 18.02 -6.73 7.56
N ASN A 274 19.19 -6.13 7.67
CA ASN A 274 20.30 -6.62 8.45
C ASN A 274 20.50 -5.72 9.67
N LEU A 275 20.46 -6.29 10.87
CA LEU A 275 20.99 -5.63 12.05
C LEU A 275 22.52 -5.71 12.00
N LEU A 276 23.17 -4.57 12.16
CA LEU A 276 24.61 -4.43 12.22
C LEU A 276 25.05 -4.05 13.64
N LYS A 277 26.15 -4.62 14.10
CA LYS A 277 26.93 -4.14 15.26
C LYS A 277 28.36 -3.89 14.82
N ASP A 278 28.87 -2.67 15.02
CA ASP A 278 30.20 -2.24 14.58
C ASP A 278 30.45 -2.55 13.09
N GLY A 279 29.42 -2.35 12.26
CA GLY A 279 29.46 -2.61 10.81
C GLY A 279 29.33 -4.08 10.38
N LYS A 280 29.29 -5.03 11.31
CA LYS A 280 29.12 -6.47 11.01
C LYS A 280 27.67 -6.90 11.15
N VAL A 281 27.19 -7.71 10.20
CA VAL A 281 25.84 -8.30 10.27
C VAL A 281 25.78 -9.26 11.45
N VAL A 282 24.86 -8.99 12.37
CA VAL A 282 24.58 -9.87 13.53
C VAL A 282 23.25 -10.61 13.38
N GLN A 283 22.31 -10.06 12.59
CA GLN A 283 21.02 -10.70 12.30
C GLN A 283 20.52 -10.24 10.93
N THR A 284 19.83 -11.13 10.21
CA THR A 284 19.11 -10.81 8.96
C THR A 284 17.66 -11.24 9.07
N PHE A 285 16.75 -10.41 8.56
CA PHE A 285 15.34 -10.73 8.41
C PHE A 285 14.85 -10.32 7.02
N PHE A 286 13.81 -10.99 6.53
CA PHE A 286 13.24 -10.76 5.22
C PHE A 286 11.84 -10.20 5.37
N LEU A 287 11.64 -8.99 4.86
CA LEU A 287 10.33 -8.34 4.84
C LEU A 287 9.71 -8.49 3.46
N ARG A 288 8.45 -8.93 3.44
CA ARG A 288 7.62 -8.92 2.24
C ARG A 288 7.31 -7.49 1.82
N ASP A 289 6.77 -7.34 0.62
CA ASP A 289 6.26 -6.05 0.18
C ASP A 289 5.10 -5.60 1.11
N PRO A 290 5.00 -4.31 1.48
CA PRO A 290 3.91 -3.82 2.32
C PRO A 290 2.50 -4.11 1.77
N SER A 291 2.35 -4.25 0.44
CA SER A 291 1.07 -4.62 -0.19
C SER A 291 0.74 -6.11 -0.11
N GLU A 292 1.66 -6.95 0.34
CA GLU A 292 1.49 -8.40 0.49
C GLU A 292 1.36 -8.84 1.96
N ILE A 293 1.40 -7.89 2.89
CA ILE A 293 1.32 -8.14 4.33
C ILE A 293 -0.11 -7.78 4.77
N SER A 294 -0.87 -8.78 5.19
CA SER A 294 -2.10 -8.53 5.97
C SER A 294 -1.73 -8.10 7.39
N ARG A 295 -2.65 -7.43 8.10
CA ARG A 295 -2.39 -7.00 9.48
C ARG A 295 -2.06 -8.18 10.44
N ASN A 296 -2.51 -9.39 10.10
CA ASN A 296 -2.17 -10.66 10.77
C ASN A 296 -0.81 -11.26 10.37
N ASP A 297 -0.17 -10.78 9.29
CA ASP A 297 1.16 -11.25 8.87
C ASP A 297 2.29 -10.66 9.75
N VAL A 298 1.96 -9.96 10.84
CA VAL A 298 2.90 -9.60 11.91
C VAL A 298 3.30 -10.86 12.66
N ASN A 299 4.22 -11.62 12.10
CA ASN A 299 4.83 -12.73 12.83
C ASN A 299 6.19 -13.05 12.26
N TRP A 300 7.22 -12.33 12.73
CA TRP A 300 8.56 -12.89 12.83
C TRP A 300 9.24 -12.35 14.08
N GLN A 301 9.03 -13.03 15.21
CA GLN A 301 10.00 -13.01 16.30
C GLN A 301 11.18 -13.85 15.83
N ASN A 302 12.18 -13.21 15.23
CA ASN A 302 13.47 -13.89 15.10
C ASN A 302 14.17 -13.75 16.45
N PRO A 303 14.46 -14.87 17.15
CA PRO A 303 15.18 -14.83 18.40
C PRO A 303 16.53 -14.16 18.14
N LEU A 304 16.77 -13.05 18.84
CA LEU A 304 18.06 -12.39 18.83
C LEU A 304 18.91 -13.01 19.93
N ASP A 305 20.21 -13.19 19.68
CA ASP A 305 21.15 -13.58 20.74
C ASP A 305 21.00 -12.62 21.94
N GLU A 306 20.88 -13.19 23.13
CA GLU A 306 20.58 -12.48 24.38
C GLU A 306 21.53 -11.30 24.63
N ARG A 307 22.79 -11.39 24.17
CA ARG A 307 23.78 -10.32 24.29
C ARG A 307 23.40 -9.09 23.47
N TYR A 308 22.94 -9.28 22.23
CA TYR A 308 22.53 -8.15 21.38
C TYR A 308 21.18 -7.60 21.82
N PHE A 309 20.29 -8.48 22.28
CA PHE A 309 19.02 -8.02 22.85
C PHE A 309 19.24 -7.16 24.09
N SER A 310 20.07 -7.60 25.04
CA SER A 310 20.32 -6.87 26.28
C SER A 310 20.90 -5.48 26.02
N ASP A 311 21.83 -5.36 25.07
CA ASP A 311 22.37 -4.07 24.63
C ASP A 311 21.25 -3.16 24.07
N LEU A 312 20.43 -3.67 23.15
CA LEU A 312 19.36 -2.92 22.51
C LEU A 312 18.23 -2.55 23.49
N ALA A 313 17.83 -3.48 24.35
CA ALA A 313 16.74 -3.33 25.33
C ALA A 313 17.12 -2.36 26.46
N SER A 314 18.38 -2.39 26.90
CA SER A 314 18.91 -1.39 27.84
C SER A 314 19.14 -0.02 27.19
N ARG A 315 19.00 0.06 25.85
CA ARG A 315 19.29 1.25 25.04
C ARG A 315 20.70 1.83 25.28
N LYS A 316 21.65 0.99 25.71
CA LYS A 316 23.06 1.37 25.90
C LYS A 316 23.86 1.03 24.64
N ASN A 317 24.82 1.89 24.31
CA ASN A 317 25.71 1.73 23.16
C ASN A 317 24.99 1.64 21.80
N LEU A 318 23.83 2.29 21.63
CA LEU A 318 23.05 2.24 20.40
C LEU A 318 23.82 2.83 19.20
N GLU A 319 24.80 3.70 19.42
CA GLU A 319 25.69 4.25 18.39
C GLU A 319 26.52 3.17 17.66
N ARG A 320 26.69 2.00 18.28
CA ARG A 320 27.37 0.84 17.67
C ARG A 320 26.48 0.05 16.74
N TYR A 321 25.17 0.33 16.74
CA TYR A 321 24.17 -0.44 16.01
C TYR A 321 23.60 0.37 14.84
N ALA A 322 23.42 -0.33 13.71
CA ALA A 322 22.80 0.22 12.52
C ALA A 322 21.91 -0.83 11.87
N VAL A 323 20.99 -0.39 11.01
CA VAL A 323 20.16 -1.26 10.19
C VAL A 323 20.45 -1.00 8.73
N ARG A 324 20.85 -2.05 8.02
CA ARG A 324 21.05 -2.03 6.57
C ARG A 324 19.88 -2.72 5.89
N VAL A 325 19.17 -1.97 5.06
CA VAL A 325 18.03 -2.44 4.27
C VAL A 325 18.47 -2.58 2.82
N ARG A 326 18.21 -3.74 2.22
CA ARG A 326 18.53 -4.05 0.81
C ARG A 326 17.29 -4.51 0.07
N GLY A 327 17.10 -4.01 -1.14
CA GLY A 327 16.04 -4.44 -2.04
C GLY A 327 16.27 -5.87 -2.52
N LEU A 328 15.17 -6.62 -2.67
CA LEU A 328 15.17 -7.98 -3.19
C LEU A 328 14.24 -8.09 -4.38
N PRO A 329 14.56 -8.97 -5.36
CA PRO A 329 13.61 -9.29 -6.40
C PRO A 329 12.31 -9.88 -5.80
N PRO A 330 11.17 -9.71 -6.47
CA PRO A 330 9.90 -10.32 -6.07
C PRO A 330 10.07 -11.84 -5.85
N ALA A 331 9.41 -12.37 -4.82
CA ALA A 331 9.37 -13.81 -4.58
C ALA A 331 8.01 -14.37 -4.99
N GLY A 332 7.97 -15.18 -6.04
CA GLY A 332 6.73 -15.79 -6.53
C GLY A 332 5.87 -14.85 -7.37
N PHE A 333 4.57 -15.17 -7.49
CA PHE A 333 3.59 -14.37 -8.19
C PHE A 333 2.90 -13.41 -7.22
N PRO A 334 3.23 -12.12 -7.29
CA PRO A 334 2.66 -11.15 -6.38
C PRO A 334 1.20 -10.88 -6.73
N ARG A 335 0.37 -10.70 -5.71
CA ARG A 335 -1.06 -10.36 -5.87
C ARG A 335 -1.28 -8.99 -6.50
N TRP A 336 -0.25 -8.15 -6.54
CA TRP A 336 -0.35 -6.72 -6.86
C TRP A 336 0.60 -6.29 -7.97
N PRO A 337 0.39 -6.71 -9.24
CA PRO A 337 1.38 -6.61 -10.33
C PRO A 337 2.03 -5.24 -10.46
N ARG A 338 3.37 -5.21 -10.57
CA ARG A 338 4.15 -4.01 -10.81
C ARG A 338 5.23 -4.31 -11.83
N THR A 339 5.61 -3.28 -12.57
CA THR A 339 6.63 -3.37 -13.63
C THR A 339 8.05 -3.16 -13.12
N GLN A 340 8.20 -2.74 -11.86
CA GLN A 340 9.49 -2.43 -11.24
C GLN A 340 9.63 -3.07 -9.85
N TYR A 341 10.88 -3.30 -9.43
CA TYR A 341 11.23 -3.64 -8.05
C TYR A 341 12.44 -2.85 -7.57
N TRP A 342 12.47 -2.52 -6.29
CA TRP A 342 13.55 -1.78 -5.68
C TRP A 342 14.76 -2.71 -5.48
N ASN A 343 15.91 -2.31 -6.01
CA ASN A 343 17.17 -3.06 -5.90
C ASN A 343 18.29 -2.27 -5.19
N GLY A 344 17.94 -1.21 -4.46
CA GLY A 344 18.88 -0.36 -3.75
C GLY A 344 19.32 -0.89 -2.39
N GLU A 345 20.16 -0.11 -1.72
CA GLU A 345 20.62 -0.34 -0.35
C GLU A 345 20.63 0.98 0.42
N ILE A 346 20.16 0.95 1.67
CA ILE A 346 20.28 2.06 2.62
C ILE A 346 20.80 1.53 3.97
N THR A 347 21.54 2.35 4.70
CA THR A 347 21.95 2.07 6.08
C THR A 347 21.53 3.22 6.97
N MET A 348 20.85 2.92 8.07
CA MET A 348 20.34 3.89 9.04
C MET A 348 20.85 3.54 10.44
N PRO A 349 21.11 4.52 11.32
CA PRO A 349 21.35 4.27 12.74
C PRO A 349 20.17 3.50 13.36
N ILE A 350 20.44 2.61 14.33
CA ILE A 350 19.35 1.87 15.01
C ILE A 350 18.37 2.83 15.70
N THR A 351 18.85 3.99 16.15
CA THR A 351 18.08 5.02 16.84
C THR A 351 17.00 5.67 15.96
N GLU A 352 17.14 5.63 14.63
CA GLU A 352 16.12 6.14 13.70
C GLU A 352 15.00 5.13 13.44
N VAL A 353 15.28 3.84 13.61
CA VAL A 353 14.37 2.74 13.22
C VAL A 353 13.72 2.04 14.41
N LEU A 354 14.34 2.14 15.58
CA LEU A 354 13.80 1.62 16.83
C LEU A 354 12.62 2.48 17.28
N ASP A 355 11.49 1.84 17.57
CA ASP A 355 10.30 2.52 18.06
C ASP A 355 10.58 3.21 19.41
N PRO A 356 10.45 4.54 19.50
CA PRO A 356 10.65 5.27 20.74
C PRO A 356 9.67 4.84 21.84
N ALA A 357 8.48 4.31 21.49
CA ALA A 357 7.47 3.85 22.44
C ALA A 357 7.78 2.49 23.07
N THR A 358 8.76 1.74 22.57
CA THR A 358 9.18 0.48 23.21
C THR A 358 9.91 0.79 24.53
N PRO A 359 9.39 0.40 25.71
CA PRO A 359 10.01 0.74 26.98
C PRO A 359 11.42 0.14 27.08
N ALA A 360 12.37 0.92 27.62
CA ALA A 360 13.67 0.39 27.98
C ALA A 360 13.48 -0.62 29.12
N LYS A 361 14.18 -1.77 29.05
CA LYS A 361 14.33 -2.61 30.25
C LYS A 361 15.40 -1.96 31.12
N GLU A 362 15.02 -1.59 32.35
CA GLU A 362 15.94 -1.07 33.37
C GLU A 362 16.97 -2.12 33.81
#